data_AF-A0A8H7Y0F5-F1
#
_entry.id   AF-A0A8H7Y0F5-F1
#
_cell.length_a   1.000
_cell.length_b   1.000
_cell.length_c   1.000
_cell.angle_alpha   90.00
_cell.angle_beta   90.00
_cell.angle_gamma   90.00
#
_symmetry.space_group_name_H-M   'P 1'
#
loop_
_entity.id
_entity.type
_entity.pdbx_description
1 polymer ?
#
loop_
_entity_poly.entity_id
_entity_poly.type
_entity_poly.pdbx_seq_one_letter_code
_entity_poly.pdbx_strand_id
1 'polypeptide(L)'
;MPKCWLSLSLFLFAANTYASSQSFENTAIVRTVELGGAVVHVTTTYAIKALEDGQKSYTIALGRGEKEITSFLEAKVKGQQQALQVKERVLDVNEDYHLFDIVLPKSLTTNKTLNLVLETVQTHVTRPWPATAGQNEEQALNYSTNLFVLSPYATSIQRTKIKALTPRVNSFTIPDRVKAFSDSTPASKSGATVVYGPFEGIPPSTQSSFIAEYQQPVTVHYNHEQPVLEVLRLERSAEISHWGANLNIQDNIVLHNAGPKLKGHFSRLDHQTQAFYKRPAPHVLPALTLHLPSGIRNAYYYDIIGNVSTSKLRTAPSVPKEKQGTQFSVFEFRPRYPILGGWNYTFTLGWDSPLEDSTSYDKSTGRYIVEIPIMTPILGAVVNDEELTVILPEGATDVQYATPFPAGSTSVGTHTTYLDTTGRPALTFQYKNLTVKHAQTIFVSYKVSPLAHLKKPIAVGTAFLGLFTLGMIARRVNLTLHQKKKV
;
A
#
# COMPACT_ATOMS: atom_id res chain seq x y z
N MET A 1 67.52 31.87 -49.15
CA MET A 1 66.23 31.95 -49.87
C MET A 1 66.02 30.66 -50.65
N PRO A 2 64.78 30.15 -50.80
CA PRO A 2 63.62 30.35 -49.92
C PRO A 2 63.91 29.54 -48.62
N LYS A 3 63.16 28.60 -48.02
CA LYS A 3 61.77 28.05 -48.09
C LYS A 3 61.28 27.86 -46.64
N CYS A 4 59.97 27.69 -46.45
CA CYS A 4 59.32 27.45 -45.15
C CYS A 4 58.61 26.09 -45.16
N TRP A 5 58.66 25.34 -44.05
CA TRP A 5 57.82 24.15 -43.78
C TRP A 5 57.35 24.20 -42.33
N LEU A 6 56.04 24.35 -42.11
CA LEU A 6 55.43 24.18 -40.78
C LEU A 6 55.23 22.70 -40.50
N SER A 7 55.79 22.20 -39.40
CA SER A 7 55.41 20.90 -38.83
C SER A 7 54.13 21.06 -37.99
N LEU A 8 52.97 20.99 -38.64
CA LEU A 8 51.68 21.06 -37.95
C LEU A 8 51.39 19.74 -37.22
N SER A 9 51.45 19.75 -35.89
CA SER A 9 51.12 18.57 -35.07
C SER A 9 49.64 18.23 -35.15
N LEU A 10 49.30 17.18 -35.90
CA LEU A 10 47.93 16.72 -36.09
C LEU A 10 47.41 16.03 -34.81
N PHE A 11 46.72 16.78 -33.96
CA PHE A 11 45.95 16.21 -32.85
C PHE A 11 44.78 15.38 -33.41
N LEU A 12 44.92 14.05 -33.42
CA LEU A 12 43.77 13.17 -33.63
C LEU A 12 42.84 13.26 -32.42
N PHE A 13 41.75 14.02 -32.56
CA PHE A 13 40.58 13.86 -31.71
C PHE A 13 39.95 12.49 -32.01
N ALA A 14 40.31 11.50 -31.20
CA ALA A 14 39.61 10.22 -31.15
C ALA A 14 38.21 10.46 -30.55
N ALA A 15 37.25 10.79 -31.41
CA ALA A 15 35.85 10.89 -31.05
C ALA A 15 35.34 9.49 -30.68
N ASN A 16 35.32 9.17 -29.38
CA ASN A 16 34.67 7.97 -28.85
C ASN A 16 33.16 8.09 -29.06
N THR A 17 32.69 7.76 -30.26
CA THR A 17 31.30 7.48 -30.53
C THR A 17 30.92 6.22 -29.74
N TYR A 18 30.28 6.42 -28.58
CA TYR A 18 29.69 5.35 -27.79
C TYR A 18 28.49 4.75 -28.53
N ALA A 19 28.76 3.99 -29.58
CA ALA A 19 27.83 3.03 -30.15
C ALA A 19 27.64 1.91 -29.13
N SER A 20 26.79 2.17 -28.13
CA SER A 20 26.48 1.20 -27.08
C SER A 20 25.85 -0.03 -27.71
N SER A 21 26.60 -1.13 -27.75
CA SER A 21 26.04 -2.46 -28.00
C SER A 21 24.84 -2.65 -27.07
N GLN A 22 23.68 -2.99 -27.64
CA GLN A 22 22.50 -3.29 -26.85
C GLN A 22 22.61 -4.75 -26.41
N SER A 23 22.77 -5.01 -25.12
CA SER A 23 22.87 -6.39 -24.60
C SER A 23 21.56 -7.18 -24.73
N PHE A 24 20.44 -6.50 -24.95
CA PHE A 24 19.11 -7.06 -25.15
C PHE A 24 18.33 -6.35 -26.26
N GLU A 25 17.36 -7.06 -26.83
CA GLU A 25 16.21 -6.50 -27.55
C GLU A 25 14.89 -7.00 -26.93
N ASN A 26 13.82 -6.20 -27.04
CA ASN A 26 12.49 -6.61 -26.59
C ASN A 26 11.67 -7.12 -27.78
N THR A 27 11.60 -8.44 -27.94
CA THR A 27 10.80 -9.08 -29.00
C THR A 27 9.30 -8.75 -28.88
N ALA A 28 8.80 -8.55 -27.65
CA ALA A 28 7.50 -7.97 -27.39
C ALA A 28 7.40 -7.29 -26.01
N ILE A 29 6.70 -6.15 -25.94
CA ILE A 29 6.21 -5.56 -24.68
C ILE A 29 4.68 -5.58 -24.68
N VAL A 30 4.09 -6.21 -23.67
CA VAL A 30 2.63 -6.26 -23.48
C VAL A 30 2.27 -5.70 -22.11
N ARG A 31 1.80 -4.45 -22.08
CA ARG A 31 1.29 -3.77 -20.88
C ARG A 31 -0.21 -4.00 -20.76
N THR A 32 -0.67 -4.52 -19.63
CA THR A 32 -2.08 -4.67 -19.29
C THR A 32 -2.40 -3.82 -18.07
N VAL A 33 -3.33 -2.88 -18.21
CA VAL A 33 -3.84 -2.00 -17.16
C VAL A 33 -5.25 -2.48 -16.78
N GLU A 34 -5.51 -2.66 -15.49
CA GLU A 34 -6.80 -3.12 -14.96
C GLU A 34 -7.34 -2.08 -13.97
N LEU A 35 -8.48 -1.49 -14.33
CA LEU A 35 -9.00 -0.25 -13.74
C LEU A 35 -9.92 -0.51 -12.53
N GLY A 36 -9.33 -0.59 -11.34
CA GLY A 36 -10.01 -0.93 -10.09
C GLY A 36 -10.62 0.23 -9.29
N GLY A 37 -10.59 1.47 -9.81
CA GLY A 37 -11.02 2.66 -9.06
C GLY A 37 -9.81 3.41 -8.49
N ALA A 38 -9.73 3.57 -7.16
CA ALA A 38 -8.62 4.28 -6.51
C ALA A 38 -7.26 3.58 -6.74
N VAL A 39 -7.32 2.25 -6.91
CA VAL A 39 -6.20 1.37 -7.24
C VAL A 39 -6.29 0.97 -8.71
N VAL A 40 -5.17 1.06 -9.44
CA VAL A 40 -5.03 0.52 -10.81
C VAL A 40 -3.86 -0.45 -10.84
N HIS A 41 -4.12 -1.67 -11.30
CA HIS A 41 -3.10 -2.71 -11.43
C HIS A 41 -2.50 -2.67 -12.84
N VAL A 42 -1.18 -2.63 -12.95
CA VAL A 42 -0.46 -2.56 -14.23
C VAL A 42 0.55 -3.71 -14.32
N THR A 43 0.29 -4.63 -15.24
CA THR A 43 1.09 -5.83 -15.49
C THR A 43 1.76 -5.71 -16.85
N THR A 44 3.06 -5.44 -16.87
CA THR A 44 3.87 -5.30 -18.09
C THR A 44 4.73 -6.53 -18.30
N THR A 45 4.45 -7.29 -19.35
CA THR A 45 5.27 -8.44 -19.77
C THR A 45 6.33 -7.98 -20.77
N TYR A 46 7.59 -8.22 -20.46
CA TYR A 46 8.74 -8.01 -21.36
C TYR A 46 9.24 -9.37 -21.87
N ALA A 47 9.13 -9.61 -23.18
CA ALA A 47 9.71 -10.77 -23.85
C ALA A 47 11.11 -10.40 -24.37
N ILE A 48 12.10 -10.49 -23.48
CA ILE A 48 13.48 -10.06 -23.72
C ILE A 48 14.24 -11.15 -24.50
N LYS A 49 15.17 -10.75 -25.38
CA LYS A 49 16.12 -11.64 -26.07
C LYS A 49 17.52 -11.09 -25.86
N ALA A 50 18.43 -11.93 -25.36
CA ALA A 50 19.82 -11.55 -25.17
C ALA A 50 20.55 -11.49 -26.52
N LEU A 51 21.28 -10.40 -26.76
CA LEU A 51 22.15 -10.22 -27.94
C LEU A 51 23.61 -10.55 -27.64
N GLU A 52 23.96 -10.65 -26.35
CA GLU A 52 25.29 -10.98 -25.85
C GLU A 52 25.24 -12.15 -24.83
N ASP A 53 26.35 -12.86 -24.68
CA ASP A 53 26.50 -13.95 -23.72
C ASP A 53 26.84 -13.45 -22.31
N GLY A 54 26.40 -14.19 -21.29
CA GLY A 54 26.79 -13.93 -19.89
C GLY A 54 25.95 -12.86 -19.18
N GLN A 55 24.85 -12.41 -19.79
CA GLN A 55 23.99 -11.35 -19.25
C GLN A 55 23.19 -11.81 -18.02
N LYS A 56 23.33 -11.10 -16.90
CA LYS A 56 22.80 -11.46 -15.56
C LYS A 56 21.74 -10.50 -15.01
N SER A 57 21.52 -9.36 -15.66
CA SER A 57 20.58 -8.33 -15.23
C SER A 57 19.90 -7.70 -16.45
N TYR A 58 18.62 -7.36 -16.32
CA TYR A 58 17.86 -6.66 -17.34
C TYR A 58 17.28 -5.37 -16.74
N THR A 59 17.39 -4.26 -17.47
CA THR A 59 17.02 -2.92 -16.97
C THR A 59 15.68 -2.47 -17.54
N ILE A 60 14.74 -2.10 -16.66
CA ILE A 60 13.49 -1.41 -17.05
C ILE A 60 13.60 0.10 -16.79
N ALA A 61 12.78 0.88 -17.49
CA ALA A 61 12.57 2.30 -17.20
C ALA A 61 11.11 2.54 -16.80
N LEU A 62 10.87 3.44 -15.84
CA LEU A 62 9.56 4.00 -15.51
C LEU A 62 9.64 5.52 -15.63
N GLY A 63 8.69 6.17 -16.29
CA GLY A 63 8.70 7.64 -16.38
C GLY A 63 8.57 8.28 -14.99
N ARG A 64 9.14 9.49 -14.78
CA ARG A 64 9.16 10.18 -13.47
C ARG A 64 7.78 10.23 -12.79
N GLY A 65 6.78 10.75 -13.50
CA GLY A 65 5.39 10.75 -13.02
C GLY A 65 4.74 9.37 -12.89
N GLU A 66 5.20 8.35 -13.63
CA GLU A 66 4.75 6.95 -13.45
C GLU A 66 5.35 6.34 -12.17
N LYS A 67 6.59 6.70 -11.82
CA LYS A 67 7.25 6.26 -10.59
C LYS A 67 6.73 6.97 -9.33
N GLU A 68 6.23 8.20 -9.46
CA GLU A 68 5.58 8.96 -8.38
C GLU A 68 4.22 8.35 -7.98
N ILE A 69 3.41 7.93 -8.96
CA ILE A 69 2.07 7.36 -8.72
C ILE A 69 2.06 5.85 -8.40
N THR A 70 3.17 5.15 -8.64
CA THR A 70 3.34 3.72 -8.34
C THR A 70 3.77 3.49 -6.89
N SER A 71 2.91 2.84 -6.10
CA SER A 71 3.20 2.51 -4.69
C SER A 71 3.74 1.10 -4.46
N PHE A 72 3.50 0.15 -5.38
CA PHE A 72 4.04 -1.22 -5.31
C PHE A 72 4.70 -1.61 -6.63
N LEU A 73 5.81 -2.35 -6.56
CA LEU A 73 6.57 -2.85 -7.71
C LEU A 73 7.15 -4.24 -7.39
N GLU A 74 6.86 -5.23 -8.25
CA GLU A 74 7.35 -6.61 -8.16
C GLU A 74 7.72 -7.12 -9.56
N ALA A 75 8.88 -7.76 -9.72
CA ALA A 75 9.26 -8.41 -10.96
C ALA A 75 9.38 -9.93 -10.76
N LYS A 76 8.91 -10.73 -11.72
CA LYS A 76 9.01 -12.20 -11.71
C LYS A 76 9.15 -12.79 -13.11
N VAL A 77 9.60 -14.04 -13.21
CA VAL A 77 9.55 -14.79 -14.48
C VAL A 77 8.12 -15.27 -14.72
N LYS A 78 7.63 -15.14 -15.95
CA LYS A 78 6.28 -15.57 -16.35
C LYS A 78 6.07 -17.06 -16.02
N GLY A 79 5.09 -17.34 -15.15
CA GLY A 79 4.76 -18.70 -14.68
C GLY A 79 5.50 -19.13 -13.40
N GLN A 80 6.36 -18.29 -12.83
CA GLN A 80 6.97 -18.50 -11.51
C GLN A 80 6.36 -17.55 -10.48
N GLN A 81 6.21 -18.02 -9.24
CA GLN A 81 5.67 -17.22 -8.13
C GLN A 81 6.76 -16.48 -7.33
N GLN A 82 8.04 -16.80 -7.54
CA GLN A 82 9.16 -16.17 -6.85
C GLN A 82 9.46 -14.79 -7.45
N ALA A 83 9.43 -13.76 -6.62
CA ALA A 83 9.89 -12.43 -6.98
C ALA A 83 11.42 -12.41 -7.20
N LEU A 84 11.85 -11.64 -8.20
CA LEU A 84 13.24 -11.36 -8.51
C LEU A 84 13.72 -10.13 -7.71
N GLN A 85 15.02 -10.05 -7.45
CA GLN A 85 15.60 -8.85 -6.86
C GLN A 85 15.57 -7.71 -7.88
N VAL A 86 14.95 -6.59 -7.50
CA VAL A 86 14.93 -5.34 -8.27
C VAL A 86 15.73 -4.30 -7.51
N LYS A 87 16.57 -3.53 -8.21
CA LYS A 87 17.37 -2.44 -7.63
C LYS A 87 17.18 -1.16 -8.45
N GLU A 88 16.72 -0.09 -7.81
CA GLU A 88 16.70 1.24 -8.41
C GLU A 88 18.15 1.74 -8.59
N ARG A 89 18.47 2.32 -9.75
CA ARG A 89 19.74 3.01 -9.97
C ARG A 89 19.71 4.38 -9.30
N VAL A 90 20.89 4.96 -9.06
CA VAL A 90 20.99 6.37 -8.63
C VAL A 90 20.33 7.24 -9.69
N LEU A 91 19.40 8.10 -9.27
CA LEU A 91 18.67 9.01 -10.15
C LEU A 91 19.61 10.07 -10.74
N ASP A 92 19.63 10.18 -12.06
CA ASP A 92 20.14 11.36 -12.74
C ASP A 92 19.02 12.42 -12.77
N VAL A 93 19.31 13.63 -12.27
CA VAL A 93 18.34 14.72 -12.18
C VAL A 93 17.88 15.18 -13.58
N ASN A 94 18.71 14.95 -14.60
CA ASN A 94 18.46 15.36 -15.98
C ASN A 94 17.54 14.41 -16.76
N GLU A 95 17.29 13.19 -16.26
CA GLU A 95 16.51 12.16 -16.97
C GLU A 95 15.05 12.10 -16.49
N ASP A 96 14.10 12.08 -17.43
CA ASP A 96 12.65 12.04 -17.14
C ASP A 96 12.13 10.64 -16.76
N TYR A 97 13.01 9.71 -16.40
CA TYR A 97 12.69 8.34 -16.01
C TYR A 97 13.65 7.78 -14.96
N HIS A 98 13.16 6.80 -14.21
CA HIS A 98 13.92 6.01 -13.23
C HIS A 98 14.28 4.66 -13.84
N LEU A 99 15.52 4.21 -13.64
CA LEU A 99 16.01 2.90 -14.12
C LEU A 99 16.05 1.88 -12.98
N PHE A 100 15.57 0.67 -13.24
CA PHE A 100 15.62 -0.45 -12.28
C PHE A 100 16.26 -1.68 -12.91
N ASP A 101 17.29 -2.22 -12.26
CA ASP A 101 17.93 -3.47 -12.64
C ASP A 101 17.25 -4.66 -11.98
N ILE A 102 16.73 -5.56 -12.80
CA ILE A 102 16.14 -6.84 -12.40
C ILE A 102 17.23 -7.92 -12.50
N VAL A 103 17.57 -8.55 -11.38
CA VAL A 103 18.53 -9.67 -11.36
C VAL A 103 17.88 -10.92 -11.96
N LEU A 104 18.50 -11.50 -12.99
CA LEU A 104 17.98 -12.68 -13.66
C LEU A 104 18.32 -13.96 -12.85
N PRO A 105 17.41 -14.93 -12.75
CA PRO A 105 17.63 -16.14 -11.93
C PRO A 105 18.65 -17.11 -12.54
N LYS A 106 18.93 -16.96 -13.84
CA LYS A 106 20.02 -17.64 -14.56
C LYS A 106 20.58 -16.65 -15.59
N SER A 107 21.88 -16.72 -15.83
CA SER A 107 22.51 -15.97 -16.92
C SER A 107 21.88 -16.37 -18.26
N LEU A 108 21.53 -15.40 -19.08
CA LEU A 108 21.15 -15.65 -20.46
C LEU A 108 22.40 -15.82 -21.33
N THR A 109 22.20 -16.52 -22.44
CA THR A 109 23.19 -16.70 -23.52
C THR A 109 22.62 -16.08 -24.78
N THR A 110 23.48 -15.76 -25.75
CA THR A 110 23.11 -15.14 -27.02
C THR A 110 21.91 -15.85 -27.68
N ASN A 111 20.97 -15.06 -28.20
CA ASN A 111 19.70 -15.45 -28.81
C ASN A 111 18.67 -16.18 -27.91
N LYS A 112 18.92 -16.44 -26.62
CA LYS A 112 17.87 -16.98 -25.73
C LYS A 112 16.87 -15.90 -25.30
N THR A 113 15.60 -16.31 -25.26
CA THR A 113 14.47 -15.46 -24.84
C THR A 113 14.06 -15.75 -23.40
N LEU A 114 13.57 -14.73 -22.69
CA LEU A 114 12.96 -14.84 -21.37
C LEU A 114 11.72 -13.95 -21.30
N ASN A 115 10.67 -14.41 -20.61
CA ASN A 115 9.48 -13.61 -20.35
C ASN A 115 9.51 -13.12 -18.90
N LEU A 116 9.82 -11.84 -18.70
CA LEU A 116 9.69 -11.16 -17.42
C LEU A 116 8.30 -10.53 -17.30
N VAL A 117 7.74 -10.52 -16.09
CA VAL A 117 6.48 -9.87 -15.74
C VAL A 117 6.76 -8.88 -14.62
N LEU A 118 6.53 -7.61 -14.91
CA LEU A 118 6.53 -6.51 -13.94
C LEU A 118 5.09 -6.25 -13.51
N GLU A 119 4.77 -6.48 -12.23
CA GLU A 119 3.54 -6.02 -11.61
C GLU A 119 3.81 -4.71 -10.88
N THR A 120 3.05 -3.68 -11.21
CA THR A 120 3.04 -2.38 -10.51
C THR A 120 1.62 -2.03 -10.10
N VAL A 121 1.49 -1.30 -9.00
CA VAL A 121 0.19 -0.78 -8.54
C VAL A 121 0.27 0.73 -8.50
N GLN A 122 -0.64 1.37 -9.23
CA GLN A 122 -0.78 2.82 -9.34
C GLN A 122 -1.93 3.30 -8.44
N THR A 123 -1.75 4.46 -7.81
CA THR A 123 -2.66 5.03 -6.79
C THR A 123 -3.07 6.46 -7.16
N HIS A 124 -4.32 6.84 -6.86
CA HIS A 124 -4.89 8.18 -7.16
C HIS A 124 -4.86 8.60 -8.65
N VAL A 125 -4.74 7.63 -9.55
CA VAL A 125 -4.59 7.82 -11.01
C VAL A 125 -5.91 7.90 -11.77
N THR A 126 -7.03 7.49 -11.16
CA THR A 126 -8.36 7.67 -11.74
C THR A 126 -9.04 8.88 -11.12
N ARG A 127 -9.82 9.62 -11.91
CA ARG A 127 -10.54 10.82 -11.43
C ARG A 127 -11.98 10.84 -11.95
N PRO A 128 -12.98 11.25 -11.14
CA PRO A 128 -14.37 11.32 -11.58
C PRO A 128 -14.56 12.34 -12.70
N TRP A 129 -15.23 11.93 -13.77
CA TRP A 129 -15.56 12.77 -14.92
C TRP A 129 -16.99 12.46 -15.41
N PRO A 130 -17.99 13.33 -15.13
CA PRO A 130 -17.87 14.62 -14.45
C PRO A 130 -17.44 14.51 -12.98
N ALA A 131 -16.81 15.58 -12.46
CA ALA A 131 -16.34 15.63 -11.07
C ALA A 131 -17.46 15.71 -10.02
N THR A 132 -18.71 15.89 -10.45
CA THR A 132 -19.90 15.93 -9.60
C THR A 132 -21.03 15.10 -10.21
N ALA A 133 -21.76 14.34 -9.39
CA ALA A 133 -22.90 13.52 -9.81
C ALA A 133 -24.07 13.69 -8.84
N GLY A 134 -25.29 13.75 -9.37
CA GLY A 134 -26.52 13.70 -8.58
C GLY A 134 -26.72 12.32 -7.98
N GLN A 135 -27.46 12.22 -6.87
CA GLN A 135 -27.60 10.96 -6.11
C GLN A 135 -28.14 9.76 -6.92
N ASN A 136 -28.88 9.99 -8.01
CA ASN A 136 -29.38 8.95 -8.93
C ASN A 136 -28.58 8.86 -10.25
N GLU A 137 -27.55 9.68 -10.45
CA GLU A 137 -26.71 9.69 -11.64
C GLU A 137 -25.65 8.56 -11.57
N GLU A 138 -25.27 8.02 -12.71
CA GLU A 138 -24.14 7.09 -12.82
C GLU A 138 -22.80 7.83 -12.58
N GLN A 139 -21.73 7.07 -12.34
CA GLN A 139 -20.37 7.63 -12.34
C GLN A 139 -19.55 7.07 -13.51
N ALA A 140 -18.67 7.92 -14.03
CA ALA A 140 -17.60 7.53 -14.93
C ALA A 140 -16.29 8.15 -14.46
N LEU A 141 -15.20 7.46 -14.73
CA LEU A 141 -13.84 7.85 -14.35
C LEU A 141 -12.99 8.06 -15.60
N ASN A 142 -12.05 8.99 -15.52
CA ASN A 142 -10.94 9.11 -16.47
C ASN A 142 -9.70 8.44 -15.86
N TYR A 143 -9.02 7.60 -16.65
CA TYR A 143 -7.65 7.15 -16.40
C TYR A 143 -6.76 7.65 -17.53
N SER A 144 -5.56 8.14 -17.21
CA SER A 144 -4.60 8.64 -18.20
C SER A 144 -3.22 8.01 -17.98
N THR A 145 -2.53 7.64 -19.05
CA THR A 145 -1.20 7.04 -19.02
C THR A 145 -0.39 7.40 -20.26
N ASN A 146 0.94 7.27 -20.20
CA ASN A 146 1.81 7.44 -21.36
C ASN A 146 1.58 6.32 -22.38
N LEU A 147 1.53 6.65 -23.67
CA LEU A 147 1.27 5.69 -24.77
C LEU A 147 2.32 4.57 -24.85
N PHE A 148 3.60 4.94 -24.81
CA PHE A 148 4.73 4.02 -24.90
C PHE A 148 5.29 3.70 -23.52
N VAL A 149 5.66 2.43 -23.33
CA VAL A 149 6.50 1.97 -22.22
C VAL A 149 7.94 2.39 -22.52
N LEU A 150 8.60 3.00 -21.55
CA LEU A 150 10.00 3.41 -21.69
C LEU A 150 10.91 2.19 -21.55
N SER A 151 11.88 2.05 -22.45
CA SER A 151 12.91 1.01 -22.37
C SER A 151 14.25 1.52 -22.93
N PRO A 152 15.40 1.14 -22.34
CA PRO A 152 16.71 1.39 -22.93
C PRO A 152 17.02 0.49 -24.12
N TYR A 153 16.16 -0.47 -24.46
CA TYR A 153 16.35 -1.42 -25.55
C TYR A 153 15.33 -1.22 -26.68
N ALA A 154 15.76 -1.43 -27.92
CA ALA A 154 14.87 -1.49 -29.08
C ALA A 154 13.76 -2.54 -28.86
N THR A 155 12.55 -2.23 -29.33
CA THR A 155 11.34 -3.04 -29.09
C THR A 155 10.63 -3.37 -30.38
N SER A 156 10.65 -4.65 -30.76
CA SER A 156 10.11 -5.12 -32.05
C SER A 156 8.61 -4.91 -32.15
N ILE A 157 7.84 -5.20 -31.09
CA ILE A 157 6.38 -5.01 -31.03
C ILE A 157 5.96 -4.56 -29.63
N GLN A 158 5.13 -3.52 -29.52
CA GLN A 158 4.44 -3.13 -28.28
C GLN A 158 2.92 -3.17 -28.43
N ARG A 159 2.21 -3.64 -27.40
CA ARG A 159 0.75 -3.50 -27.27
C ARG A 159 0.36 -3.13 -25.84
N THR A 160 -0.44 -2.07 -25.68
CA THR A 160 -1.07 -1.72 -24.39
C THR A 160 -2.54 -2.11 -24.41
N LYS A 161 -3.03 -2.74 -23.34
CA LYS A 161 -4.44 -3.11 -23.13
C LYS A 161 -4.94 -2.44 -21.86
N ILE A 162 -5.97 -1.61 -21.94
CA ILE A 162 -6.60 -0.96 -20.78
C ILE A 162 -7.99 -1.59 -20.59
N LYS A 163 -8.20 -2.31 -19.48
CA LYS A 163 -9.43 -3.00 -19.14
C LYS A 163 -10.23 -2.22 -18.10
N ALA A 164 -11.46 -1.86 -18.44
CA ALA A 164 -12.47 -1.45 -17.45
C ALA A 164 -13.15 -2.69 -16.84
N LEU A 165 -13.79 -2.54 -15.68
CA LEU A 165 -14.63 -3.59 -15.07
C LEU A 165 -15.91 -3.88 -15.90
N THR A 166 -16.32 -2.94 -16.76
CA THR A 166 -17.56 -3.00 -17.55
C THR A 166 -17.27 -2.74 -19.04
N PRO A 167 -18.12 -3.21 -19.98
CA PRO A 167 -17.97 -2.88 -21.41
C PRO A 167 -18.26 -1.41 -21.76
N ARG A 168 -18.60 -0.58 -20.78
CA ARG A 168 -19.07 0.80 -20.93
C ARG A 168 -17.92 1.80 -20.90
N VAL A 169 -16.99 1.65 -21.85
CA VAL A 169 -16.05 2.72 -22.24
C VAL A 169 -16.81 3.73 -23.10
N ASN A 170 -16.78 5.00 -22.69
CA ASN A 170 -17.51 6.13 -23.29
C ASN A 170 -16.67 6.83 -24.37
N SER A 171 -15.39 7.07 -24.08
CA SER A 171 -14.42 7.61 -25.05
C SER A 171 -13.00 7.17 -24.71
N PHE A 172 -12.10 7.22 -25.70
CA PHE A 172 -10.68 6.96 -25.54
C PHE A 172 -9.89 7.80 -26.54
N THR A 173 -8.66 8.18 -26.19
CA THR A 173 -7.77 8.90 -27.10
C THR A 173 -7.43 8.03 -28.31
N ILE A 174 -7.45 8.61 -29.51
CA ILE A 174 -6.81 8.05 -30.70
C ILE A 174 -5.48 8.81 -30.85
N PRO A 175 -4.31 8.15 -30.80
CA PRO A 175 -3.02 8.83 -30.86
C PRO A 175 -2.61 9.13 -32.31
N ASP A 176 -2.17 10.35 -32.60
CA ASP A 176 -1.86 10.80 -33.95
C ASP A 176 -0.38 10.59 -34.33
N ARG A 177 0.54 10.78 -33.37
CA ARG A 177 2.01 10.74 -33.60
C ARG A 177 2.58 9.31 -33.62
N VAL A 178 1.96 8.42 -34.39
CA VAL A 178 2.23 6.97 -34.35
C VAL A 178 2.40 6.30 -35.72
N LYS A 179 2.24 7.05 -36.81
CA LYS A 179 2.31 6.53 -38.19
C LYS A 179 3.65 5.88 -38.53
N ALA A 180 4.74 6.26 -37.85
CA ALA A 180 6.05 5.64 -38.00
C ALA A 180 6.14 4.20 -37.43
N PHE A 181 5.15 3.78 -36.63
CA PHE A 181 5.14 2.50 -35.92
C PHE A 181 3.87 1.66 -36.16
N SER A 182 2.88 2.16 -36.91
CA SER A 182 1.70 1.37 -37.27
C SER A 182 1.00 1.93 -38.52
N ASP A 183 0.85 1.07 -39.54
CA ASP A 183 0.02 1.33 -40.73
C ASP A 183 -1.48 1.15 -40.47
N SER A 184 -1.85 0.71 -39.27
CA SER A 184 -3.21 0.33 -38.87
C SER A 184 -3.89 1.35 -37.96
N THR A 185 -5.18 1.15 -37.65
CA THR A 185 -5.89 1.96 -36.64
C THR A 185 -5.19 1.83 -35.27
N PRO A 186 -4.57 2.89 -34.73
CA PRO A 186 -3.60 2.75 -33.64
C PRO A 186 -4.24 2.53 -32.25
N ALA A 187 -5.55 2.72 -32.15
CA ALA A 187 -6.35 2.42 -30.98
C ALA A 187 -7.68 1.74 -31.40
N SER A 188 -8.15 0.77 -30.64
CA SER A 188 -9.41 0.05 -30.89
C SER A 188 -10.10 -0.37 -29.58
N LYS A 189 -11.43 -0.57 -29.61
CA LYS A 189 -12.23 -1.05 -28.47
C LYS A 189 -12.74 -2.46 -28.75
N SER A 190 -12.54 -3.38 -27.81
CA SER A 190 -13.11 -4.73 -27.81
C SER A 190 -13.76 -5.00 -26.44
N GLY A 191 -15.09 -4.93 -26.38
CA GLY A 191 -15.85 -5.04 -25.13
C GLY A 191 -15.40 -4.03 -24.07
N ALA A 192 -14.89 -4.52 -22.95
CA ALA A 192 -14.35 -3.74 -21.83
C ALA A 192 -12.87 -3.34 -21.98
N THR A 193 -12.21 -3.75 -23.06
CA THR A 193 -10.78 -3.47 -23.30
C THR A 193 -10.58 -2.44 -24.40
N VAL A 194 -9.84 -1.37 -24.12
CA VAL A 194 -9.22 -0.51 -25.15
C VAL A 194 -7.82 -1.05 -25.43
N VAL A 195 -7.48 -1.23 -26.70
CA VAL A 195 -6.17 -1.75 -27.14
C VAL A 195 -5.47 -0.68 -27.97
N TYR A 196 -4.26 -0.33 -27.56
CA TYR A 196 -3.34 0.55 -28.30
C TYR A 196 -2.23 -0.29 -28.92
N GLY A 197 -1.98 -0.06 -30.21
CA GLY A 197 -1.09 -0.88 -31.03
C GLY A 197 -1.75 -2.15 -31.58
N PRO A 198 -1.01 -2.99 -32.33
CA PRO A 198 0.45 -3.10 -32.33
C PRO A 198 1.17 -1.83 -32.85
N PHE A 199 2.22 -1.46 -32.13
CA PHE A 199 3.25 -0.54 -32.60
C PHE A 199 4.53 -1.35 -32.80
N GLU A 200 5.16 -1.23 -33.96
CA GLU A 200 6.26 -2.09 -34.38
C GLU A 200 7.53 -1.27 -34.67
N GLY A 201 8.71 -1.90 -34.57
CA GLY A 201 9.99 -1.25 -34.91
C GLY A 201 10.41 -0.08 -34.02
N ILE A 202 10.03 -0.09 -32.74
CA ILE A 202 10.24 1.04 -31.82
C ILE A 202 11.73 1.10 -31.41
N PRO A 203 12.43 2.24 -31.59
CA PRO A 203 13.80 2.42 -31.11
C PRO A 203 13.87 2.49 -29.57
N PRO A 204 15.07 2.56 -28.95
CA PRO A 204 15.22 2.75 -27.51
C PRO A 204 14.45 3.98 -26.98
N SER A 205 13.29 3.75 -26.37
CA SER A 205 12.29 4.78 -26.08
C SER A 205 12.63 5.68 -24.89
N THR A 206 13.74 5.42 -24.19
CA THR A 206 14.34 6.32 -23.18
C THR A 206 15.10 7.49 -23.78
N GLN A 207 15.38 7.50 -25.09
CA GLN A 207 16.03 8.63 -25.75
C GLN A 207 15.14 9.89 -25.69
N SER A 208 15.70 11.02 -25.25
CA SER A 208 14.96 12.28 -25.05
C SER A 208 14.26 12.78 -26.33
N SER A 209 14.84 12.50 -27.50
CA SER A 209 14.24 12.74 -28.82
C SER A 209 12.94 11.93 -29.02
N PHE A 210 12.97 10.63 -28.73
CA PHE A 210 11.78 9.77 -28.82
C PHE A 210 10.67 10.24 -27.86
N ILE A 211 11.05 10.65 -26.65
CA ILE A 211 10.11 11.17 -25.64
C ILE A 211 9.48 12.48 -26.12
N ALA A 212 10.26 13.43 -26.65
CA ALA A 212 9.73 14.71 -27.14
C ALA A 212 8.84 14.57 -28.40
N GLU A 213 9.19 13.65 -29.31
CA GLU A 213 8.48 13.49 -30.58
C GLU A 213 7.24 12.59 -30.47
N TYR A 214 7.38 11.37 -29.93
CA TYR A 214 6.37 10.31 -30.05
C TYR A 214 5.58 10.02 -28.76
N GLN A 215 6.16 10.29 -27.58
CA GLN A 215 5.46 10.05 -26.33
C GLN A 215 4.29 11.04 -26.18
N GLN A 216 3.12 10.52 -25.80
CA GLN A 216 1.91 11.32 -25.62
C GLN A 216 1.01 10.65 -24.56
N PRO A 217 0.25 11.43 -23.77
CA PRO A 217 -0.75 10.87 -22.87
C PRO A 217 -1.93 10.31 -23.67
N VAL A 218 -2.39 9.12 -23.30
CA VAL A 218 -3.66 8.55 -23.75
C VAL A 218 -4.60 8.36 -22.56
N THR A 219 -5.85 8.79 -22.75
CA THR A 219 -6.88 8.80 -21.72
C THR A 219 -8.03 7.87 -22.12
N VAL A 220 -8.63 7.19 -21.13
CA VAL A 220 -9.84 6.37 -21.30
C VAL A 220 -10.89 6.83 -20.30
N HIS A 221 -12.08 7.16 -20.80
CA HIS A 221 -13.27 7.52 -20.02
C HIS A 221 -14.23 6.34 -19.99
N TYR A 222 -14.57 5.85 -18.79
CA TYR A 222 -15.32 4.60 -18.61
C TYR A 222 -16.26 4.65 -17.41
N ASN A 223 -17.41 4.00 -17.50
CA ASN A 223 -18.31 3.82 -16.37
C ASN A 223 -17.72 2.82 -15.35
N HIS A 224 -17.84 3.16 -14.08
CA HIS A 224 -17.34 2.36 -12.96
C HIS A 224 -18.49 2.11 -11.98
N GLU A 225 -18.75 0.85 -11.63
CA GLU A 225 -19.98 0.45 -10.92
C GLU A 225 -19.78 0.17 -9.41
N GLN A 226 -18.67 0.67 -8.85
CA GLN A 226 -18.28 0.48 -7.44
C GLN A 226 -17.84 1.81 -6.80
N PRO A 227 -18.06 2.06 -5.50
CA PRO A 227 -17.57 3.28 -4.85
C PRO A 227 -16.04 3.36 -4.87
N VAL A 228 -15.50 4.53 -5.22
CA VAL A 228 -14.05 4.77 -5.25
C VAL A 228 -13.61 5.11 -3.82
N LEU A 229 -13.01 4.16 -3.11
CA LEU A 229 -12.67 4.31 -1.68
C LEU A 229 -11.20 4.68 -1.47
N GLU A 230 -10.96 5.56 -0.52
CA GLU A 230 -9.62 5.89 0.00
C GLU A 230 -9.68 5.97 1.53
N VAL A 231 -8.63 5.56 2.22
CA VAL A 231 -8.44 5.81 3.65
C VAL A 231 -7.41 6.92 3.77
N LEU A 232 -7.88 8.13 4.08
CA LEU A 232 -7.03 9.32 4.15
C LEU A 232 -6.00 9.22 5.29
N ARG A 233 -6.37 8.53 6.37
CA ARG A 233 -5.53 8.28 7.55
C ARG A 233 -5.97 6.99 8.22
N LEU A 234 -5.01 6.08 8.46
CA LEU A 234 -5.14 4.91 9.33
C LEU A 234 -4.16 5.07 10.49
N GLU A 235 -4.67 5.13 11.72
CA GLU A 235 -3.84 4.98 12.92
C GLU A 235 -4.12 3.60 13.49
N ARG A 236 -3.12 2.71 13.49
CA ARG A 236 -3.21 1.40 14.13
C ARG A 236 -2.39 1.39 15.41
N SER A 237 -3.03 1.10 16.55
CA SER A 237 -2.31 0.68 17.75
C SER A 237 -2.41 -0.83 17.93
N ALA A 238 -1.28 -1.48 18.17
CA ALA A 238 -1.17 -2.91 18.46
C ALA A 238 -0.59 -3.11 19.87
N GLU A 239 -1.43 -3.28 20.90
CA GLU A 239 -0.98 -3.49 22.29
C GLU A 239 -0.81 -4.97 22.60
N ILE A 240 0.40 -5.33 23.06
CA ILE A 240 0.77 -6.67 23.47
C ILE A 240 0.66 -6.81 25.00
N SER A 241 -0.20 -7.69 25.49
CA SER A 241 -0.45 -7.87 26.92
C SER A 241 -0.25 -9.33 27.37
N HIS A 242 0.85 -9.58 28.06
CA HIS A 242 1.10 -10.86 28.73
C HIS A 242 0.11 -11.13 29.89
N TRP A 243 -0.40 -10.07 30.54
CA TRP A 243 -1.36 -10.19 31.65
C TRP A 243 -2.78 -10.53 31.18
N GLY A 244 -3.19 -10.04 30.00
CA GLY A 244 -4.48 -10.38 29.37
C GLY A 244 -4.40 -11.57 28.41
N ALA A 245 -3.20 -12.08 28.13
CA ALA A 245 -2.91 -13.09 27.10
C ALA A 245 -3.48 -12.73 25.71
N ASN A 246 -3.52 -11.44 25.38
CA ASN A 246 -4.07 -10.89 24.15
C ASN A 246 -3.09 -9.95 23.41
N LEU A 247 -3.25 -9.92 22.09
CA LEU A 247 -2.84 -8.84 21.21
C LEU A 247 -4.11 -8.03 20.91
N ASN A 248 -4.19 -6.80 21.40
CA ASN A 248 -5.28 -5.88 21.08
C ASN A 248 -4.91 -5.06 19.84
N ILE A 249 -5.79 -5.02 18.85
CA ILE A 249 -5.67 -4.12 17.68
C ILE A 249 -6.78 -3.09 17.76
N GLN A 250 -6.43 -1.82 17.55
CA GLN A 250 -7.38 -0.73 17.32
C GLN A 250 -6.96 0.04 16.06
N ASP A 251 -7.88 0.14 15.10
CA ASP A 251 -7.77 0.94 13.88
C ASP A 251 -8.65 2.20 14.01
N ASN A 252 -8.06 3.39 14.05
CA ASN A 252 -8.77 4.66 13.81
C ASN A 252 -8.71 4.95 12.30
N ILE A 253 -9.86 5.01 11.64
CA ILE A 253 -9.97 5.05 10.17
C ILE A 253 -10.71 6.30 9.72
N VAL A 254 -10.07 7.12 8.89
CA VAL A 254 -10.71 8.21 8.13
C VAL A 254 -10.99 7.71 6.70
N LEU A 255 -12.15 7.08 6.52
CA LEU A 255 -12.61 6.60 5.22
C LEU A 255 -13.18 7.75 4.38
N HIS A 256 -12.84 7.80 3.11
CA HIS A 256 -13.30 8.77 2.11
C HIS A 256 -13.84 8.05 0.87
N ASN A 257 -14.80 8.66 0.21
CA ASN A 257 -15.28 8.25 -1.11
C ASN A 257 -14.83 9.27 -2.16
N ALA A 258 -13.77 8.96 -2.89
CA ALA A 258 -13.18 9.79 -3.95
C ALA A 258 -13.98 9.76 -5.28
N GLY A 259 -15.19 9.19 -5.27
CA GLY A 259 -16.14 9.26 -6.38
C GLY A 259 -16.63 10.70 -6.66
N PRO A 260 -17.45 10.89 -7.72
CA PRO A 260 -17.94 12.21 -8.09
C PRO A 260 -18.73 12.86 -6.94
N LYS A 261 -18.42 14.11 -6.62
CA LYS A 261 -19.02 14.81 -5.47
C LYS A 261 -20.53 14.95 -5.64
N LEU A 262 -21.30 14.77 -4.57
CA LEU A 262 -22.76 14.96 -4.63
C LEU A 262 -23.12 16.34 -5.19
N LYS A 263 -23.87 16.33 -6.30
CA LYS A 263 -24.47 17.48 -6.97
C LYS A 263 -25.87 17.71 -6.41
N GLY A 264 -26.12 18.89 -5.85
CA GLY A 264 -27.40 19.24 -5.21
C GLY A 264 -27.42 18.83 -3.74
N HIS A 265 -28.48 18.14 -3.31
CA HIS A 265 -28.71 17.75 -1.91
C HIS A 265 -28.96 16.25 -1.78
N PHE A 266 -28.78 15.70 -0.57
CA PHE A 266 -29.09 14.30 -0.28
C PHE A 266 -30.60 14.12 -0.08
N SER A 267 -31.21 13.22 -0.85
CA SER A 267 -32.60 12.81 -0.66
C SER A 267 -32.67 11.46 0.08
N ARG A 268 -33.26 11.50 1.28
CA ARG A 268 -33.56 10.28 2.06
C ARG A 268 -34.51 9.37 1.30
N LEU A 269 -35.51 9.94 0.63
CA LEU A 269 -36.51 9.22 -0.18
C LEU A 269 -35.84 8.46 -1.32
N ASP A 270 -34.98 9.12 -2.10
CA ASP A 270 -34.27 8.52 -3.23
C ASP A 270 -33.39 7.37 -2.77
N HIS A 271 -32.67 7.54 -1.65
CA HIS A 271 -31.86 6.47 -1.04
C HIS A 271 -32.72 5.26 -0.62
N GLN A 272 -33.90 5.50 -0.03
CA GLN A 272 -34.82 4.42 0.35
C GLN A 272 -35.41 3.73 -0.89
N THR A 273 -35.75 4.48 -1.94
CA THR A 273 -36.22 3.98 -3.23
C THR A 273 -35.17 3.14 -3.95
N GLN A 274 -33.91 3.61 -4.02
CA GLN A 274 -32.77 2.86 -4.53
C GLN A 274 -32.57 1.54 -3.77
N ALA A 275 -32.61 1.57 -2.43
CA ALA A 275 -32.47 0.39 -1.60
C ALA A 275 -33.62 -0.62 -1.80
N PHE A 276 -34.86 -0.13 -1.89
CA PHE A 276 -36.07 -0.94 -2.13
C PHE A 276 -36.01 -1.66 -3.48
N TYR A 277 -35.69 -0.95 -4.56
CA TYR A 277 -35.53 -1.53 -5.90
C TYR A 277 -34.19 -2.25 -6.11
N LYS A 278 -33.31 -2.31 -5.10
CA LYS A 278 -31.96 -2.90 -5.15
C LYS A 278 -31.09 -2.32 -6.27
N ARG A 279 -31.23 -1.02 -6.52
CA ARG A 279 -30.46 -0.22 -7.49
C ARG A 279 -29.74 0.94 -6.77
N PRO A 280 -28.74 0.66 -5.92
CA PRO A 280 -27.90 1.71 -5.35
C PRO A 280 -27.15 2.43 -6.47
N ALA A 281 -27.01 3.75 -6.37
CA ALA A 281 -26.13 4.48 -7.29
C ALA A 281 -24.66 4.09 -7.05
N PRO A 282 -23.84 3.93 -8.11
CA PRO A 282 -22.53 3.28 -8.02
C PRO A 282 -21.49 4.10 -7.22
N HIS A 283 -21.71 5.40 -7.08
CA HIS A 283 -20.86 6.33 -6.32
C HIS A 283 -21.20 6.38 -4.81
N VAL A 284 -22.02 5.46 -4.30
CA VAL A 284 -22.55 5.49 -2.92
C VAL A 284 -22.17 4.21 -2.16
N LEU A 285 -21.55 4.35 -0.98
CA LEU A 285 -21.27 3.22 -0.08
C LEU A 285 -22.33 3.13 1.04
N PRO A 286 -23.25 2.15 1.01
CA PRO A 286 -24.28 1.97 2.04
C PRO A 286 -23.84 1.04 3.20
N ALA A 287 -22.78 0.25 2.99
CA ALA A 287 -22.26 -0.75 3.90
C ALA A 287 -20.83 -1.13 3.47
N LEU A 288 -20.03 -1.65 4.40
CA LEU A 288 -18.72 -2.24 4.13
C LEU A 288 -18.59 -3.62 4.80
N THR A 289 -17.75 -4.48 4.22
CA THR A 289 -17.42 -5.80 4.78
C THR A 289 -15.91 -5.91 4.87
N LEU A 290 -15.41 -6.25 6.06
CA LEU A 290 -13.99 -6.43 6.34
C LEU A 290 -13.71 -7.90 6.71
N HIS A 291 -12.54 -8.38 6.31
CA HIS A 291 -11.99 -9.67 6.75
C HIS A 291 -11.00 -9.40 7.88
N LEU A 292 -11.38 -9.78 9.10
CA LEU A 292 -10.55 -9.72 10.30
C LEU A 292 -9.92 -11.10 10.56
N PRO A 293 -8.90 -11.21 11.43
CA PRO A 293 -8.30 -12.50 11.77
C PRO A 293 -9.30 -13.54 12.32
N SER A 294 -8.93 -14.80 12.26
CA SER A 294 -9.57 -15.85 13.05
C SER A 294 -9.31 -15.65 14.56
N GLY A 295 -10.11 -16.31 15.40
CA GLY A 295 -9.92 -16.32 16.86
C GLY A 295 -10.37 -15.07 17.61
N ILE A 296 -10.68 -13.97 16.92
CA ILE A 296 -10.91 -12.66 17.53
C ILE A 296 -12.11 -12.60 18.47
N ARG A 297 -12.01 -11.75 19.48
CA ARG A 297 -12.98 -11.55 20.57
C ARG A 297 -13.14 -10.05 20.84
N ASN A 298 -14.16 -9.71 21.64
CA ASN A 298 -14.38 -8.37 22.19
C ASN A 298 -14.39 -7.23 21.14
N ALA A 299 -14.78 -7.53 19.88
CA ALA A 299 -14.73 -6.56 18.81
C ALA A 299 -15.70 -5.39 19.07
N TYR A 300 -15.18 -4.16 18.96
CA TYR A 300 -15.92 -2.92 19.19
C TYR A 300 -15.81 -2.01 17.96
N TYR A 301 -16.89 -1.27 17.70
CA TYR A 301 -17.00 -0.37 16.56
C TYR A 301 -17.82 0.86 16.95
N TYR A 302 -17.20 2.04 16.87
CA TYR A 302 -17.80 3.31 17.24
C TYR A 302 -17.31 4.43 16.33
N ASP A 303 -18.05 5.53 16.28
CA ASP A 303 -17.58 6.77 15.65
C ASP A 303 -17.32 7.86 16.70
N ILE A 304 -16.91 9.03 16.23
CA ILE A 304 -16.53 10.17 17.09
C ILE A 304 -17.62 10.65 18.06
N ILE A 305 -18.88 10.19 17.92
CA ILE A 305 -20.00 10.48 18.83
C ILE A 305 -20.54 9.21 19.54
N GLY A 306 -19.79 8.11 19.52
CA GLY A 306 -20.03 6.90 20.32
C GLY A 306 -20.44 5.68 19.50
N ASN A 307 -21.00 4.67 20.18
CA ASN A 307 -21.29 3.36 19.61
C ASN A 307 -22.19 3.42 18.35
N VAL A 308 -21.92 2.55 17.38
CA VAL A 308 -22.69 2.43 16.12
C VAL A 308 -23.20 0.99 15.99
N SER A 309 -24.43 0.75 16.44
CA SER A 309 -25.03 -0.59 16.54
C SER A 309 -25.33 -1.29 15.20
N THR A 310 -25.13 -0.61 14.06
CA THR A 310 -25.41 -1.15 12.72
C THR A 310 -24.27 -2.02 12.16
N SER A 311 -23.75 -2.92 12.98
CA SER A 311 -22.68 -3.88 12.67
C SER A 311 -23.02 -5.32 13.03
N LYS A 312 -22.36 -6.27 12.37
CA LYS A 312 -22.54 -7.71 12.54
C LYS A 312 -21.21 -8.42 12.31
N LEU A 313 -20.70 -9.05 13.37
CA LEU A 313 -19.52 -9.91 13.32
C LEU A 313 -19.93 -11.37 13.11
N ARG A 314 -19.16 -12.10 12.28
CA ARG A 314 -19.19 -13.56 12.14
C ARG A 314 -17.79 -14.09 12.41
N THR A 315 -17.53 -14.53 13.64
CA THR A 315 -16.20 -15.01 14.08
C THR A 315 -15.84 -16.36 13.46
N ALA A 316 -14.60 -16.50 12.98
CA ALA A 316 -13.97 -17.80 12.74
C ALA A 316 -13.21 -18.26 14.01
N PRO A 317 -13.15 -19.57 14.33
CA PRO A 317 -12.38 -20.07 15.46
C PRO A 317 -10.87 -19.89 15.23
N SER A 318 -10.07 -19.76 16.29
CA SER A 318 -8.60 -19.76 16.19
C SER A 318 -8.12 -21.01 15.45
N VAL A 319 -7.18 -20.84 14.52
CA VAL A 319 -6.62 -21.92 13.70
C VAL A 319 -5.20 -22.19 14.18
N PRO A 320 -4.87 -23.38 14.71
CA PRO A 320 -3.52 -23.71 15.16
C PRO A 320 -2.50 -23.55 14.02
N LYS A 321 -1.31 -23.02 14.34
CA LYS A 321 -0.27 -22.62 13.36
C LYS A 321 0.15 -23.73 12.37
N GLU A 322 -0.03 -24.99 12.76
CA GLU A 322 0.25 -26.17 11.93
C GLU A 322 -0.79 -26.44 10.83
N LYS A 323 -1.99 -25.84 10.93
CA LYS A 323 -3.10 -26.02 9.98
C LYS A 323 -3.31 -24.75 9.17
N GLN A 324 -2.69 -24.68 8.00
CA GLN A 324 -2.86 -23.55 7.07
C GLN A 324 -4.28 -23.52 6.46
N GLY A 325 -5.21 -22.90 7.17
CA GLY A 325 -6.57 -22.61 6.70
C GLY A 325 -6.84 -21.11 6.72
N THR A 326 -7.13 -20.53 5.55
CA THR A 326 -7.46 -19.10 5.39
C THR A 326 -8.89 -18.80 5.86
N GLN A 327 -9.17 -19.04 7.14
CA GLN A 327 -10.43 -18.67 7.78
C GLN A 327 -10.31 -17.25 8.33
N PHE A 328 -11.27 -16.40 7.96
CA PHE A 328 -11.37 -15.01 8.41
C PHE A 328 -12.66 -14.80 9.18
N SER A 329 -12.60 -13.95 10.21
CA SER A 329 -13.81 -13.43 10.83
C SER A 329 -14.37 -12.31 9.96
N VAL A 330 -15.66 -12.38 9.60
CA VAL A 330 -16.27 -11.41 8.68
C VAL A 330 -17.01 -10.35 9.47
N PHE A 331 -16.59 -9.09 9.34
CA PHE A 331 -17.22 -7.94 9.99
C PHE A 331 -17.99 -7.11 8.95
N GLU A 332 -19.31 -7.20 8.98
CA GLU A 332 -20.25 -6.42 8.16
C GLU A 332 -20.68 -5.17 8.94
N PHE A 333 -20.52 -3.96 8.42
CA PHE A 333 -21.03 -2.75 9.08
C PHE A 333 -21.67 -1.75 8.13
N ARG A 334 -22.55 -0.91 8.68
CA ARG A 334 -23.11 0.27 8.02
C ARG A 334 -22.71 1.52 8.81
N PRO A 335 -22.07 2.52 8.18
CA PRO A 335 -21.92 3.86 8.73
C PRO A 335 -23.28 4.50 9.11
N ARG A 336 -23.28 5.53 9.97
CA ARG A 336 -24.53 6.22 10.37
C ARG A 336 -25.30 6.84 9.18
N TYR A 337 -24.59 7.20 8.12
CA TYR A 337 -25.12 7.73 6.86
C TYR A 337 -24.42 7.04 5.67
N PRO A 338 -25.09 6.88 4.51
CA PRO A 338 -24.42 6.39 3.30
C PRO A 338 -23.26 7.35 2.92
N ILE A 339 -22.11 6.82 2.55
CA ILE A 339 -20.96 7.66 2.14
C ILE A 339 -21.07 7.91 0.64
N LEU A 340 -21.57 9.08 0.27
CA LEU A 340 -21.61 9.55 -1.13
C LEU A 340 -20.25 10.12 -1.54
N GLY A 341 -20.03 10.29 -2.85
CA GLY A 341 -18.79 10.88 -3.37
C GLY A 341 -18.50 12.25 -2.75
N GLY A 342 -17.23 12.46 -2.38
CA GLY A 342 -16.75 13.61 -1.63
C GLY A 342 -16.97 13.57 -0.11
N TRP A 343 -17.66 12.57 0.44
CA TRP A 343 -17.93 12.49 1.89
C TRP A 343 -16.86 11.67 2.63
N ASN A 344 -16.65 12.01 3.91
CA ASN A 344 -15.79 11.29 4.84
C ASN A 344 -16.64 10.55 5.89
N TYR A 345 -16.09 9.48 6.47
CA TYR A 345 -16.59 8.82 7.67
C TYR A 345 -15.43 8.42 8.56
N THR A 346 -15.41 8.93 9.80
CA THR A 346 -14.34 8.67 10.77
C THR A 346 -14.85 7.75 11.85
N PHE A 347 -14.21 6.59 12.01
CA PHE A 347 -14.62 5.56 12.96
C PHE A 347 -13.43 4.82 13.55
N THR A 348 -13.63 4.21 14.71
CA THR A 348 -12.70 3.28 15.33
C THR A 348 -13.25 1.87 15.26
N LEU A 349 -12.41 0.92 14.87
CA LEU A 349 -12.69 -0.52 14.92
C LEU A 349 -11.54 -1.21 15.67
N GLY A 350 -11.84 -2.00 16.70
CA GLY A 350 -10.81 -2.76 17.41
C GLY A 350 -11.32 -4.10 17.93
N TRP A 351 -10.38 -4.98 18.28
CA TRP A 351 -10.65 -6.36 18.73
C TRP A 351 -9.46 -6.95 19.50
N ASP A 352 -9.73 -8.01 20.26
CA ASP A 352 -8.70 -8.84 20.90
C ASP A 352 -8.42 -10.09 20.05
N SER A 353 -7.16 -10.36 19.76
CA SER A 353 -6.67 -11.67 19.30
C SER A 353 -5.99 -12.42 20.45
N PRO A 354 -6.15 -13.75 20.59
CA PRO A 354 -5.35 -14.54 21.52
C PRO A 354 -3.85 -14.39 21.22
N LEU A 355 -3.04 -14.09 22.23
CA LEU A 355 -1.62 -13.78 22.02
C LEU A 355 -0.84 -14.99 21.47
N GLU A 356 -1.28 -16.20 21.80
CA GLU A 356 -0.73 -17.47 21.28
C GLU A 356 -0.86 -17.60 19.75
N ASP A 357 -1.96 -17.10 19.16
CA ASP A 357 -2.18 -17.14 17.71
C ASP A 357 -1.15 -16.27 16.97
N SER A 358 -0.65 -15.20 17.59
CA SER A 358 0.31 -14.25 16.97
C SER A 358 1.76 -14.38 17.47
N THR A 359 2.00 -15.10 18.57
CA THR A 359 3.32 -15.12 19.25
C THR A 359 4.03 -16.47 19.15
N SER A 360 5.36 -16.45 19.10
CA SER A 360 6.22 -17.59 19.43
C SER A 360 7.22 -17.19 20.52
N TYR A 361 7.72 -18.18 21.26
CA TYR A 361 8.74 -17.97 22.30
C TYR A 361 9.91 -18.91 22.07
N ASP A 362 11.08 -18.33 21.80
CA ASP A 362 12.33 -19.07 21.66
C ASP A 362 12.95 -19.30 23.03
N LYS A 363 12.93 -20.57 23.47
CA LYS A 363 13.53 -21.02 24.73
C LYS A 363 15.05 -20.89 24.78
N SER A 364 15.73 -20.78 23.63
CA SER A 364 17.21 -20.70 23.57
C SER A 364 17.72 -19.27 23.77
N THR A 365 17.09 -18.27 23.15
CA THR A 365 17.45 -16.86 23.34
C THR A 365 16.62 -16.13 24.42
N GLY A 366 15.55 -16.76 24.92
CA GLY A 366 14.62 -16.17 25.89
C GLY A 366 13.76 -15.05 25.29
N ARG A 367 13.54 -15.08 23.97
CA ARG A 367 12.86 -14.01 23.21
C ARG A 367 11.44 -14.40 22.85
N TYR A 368 10.54 -13.45 22.98
CA TYR A 368 9.25 -13.47 22.30
C TYR A 368 9.43 -12.95 20.87
N ILE A 369 8.64 -13.45 19.94
CA ILE A 369 8.51 -12.95 18.56
C ILE A 369 7.02 -12.86 18.28
N VAL A 370 6.51 -11.68 17.96
CA VAL A 370 5.08 -11.42 17.73
C VAL A 370 4.91 -10.94 16.29
N GLU A 371 4.02 -11.61 15.58
CA GLU A 371 3.58 -11.26 14.24
C GLU A 371 2.40 -10.28 14.31
N ILE A 372 2.51 -9.12 13.65
CA ILE A 372 1.52 -8.04 13.71
C ILE A 372 1.16 -7.62 12.28
N PRO A 373 -0.11 -7.67 11.86
CA PRO A 373 -0.53 -7.21 10.54
C PRO A 373 -0.39 -5.69 10.44
N ILE A 374 0.13 -5.21 9.31
CA ILE A 374 0.31 -3.77 9.03
C ILE A 374 -1.05 -3.06 9.00
N MET A 375 -1.98 -3.51 8.14
CA MET A 375 -3.34 -2.97 8.07
C MET A 375 -4.42 -4.05 7.96
N THR A 376 -5.70 -3.67 8.14
CA THR A 376 -6.86 -4.44 7.69
C THR A 376 -7.18 -4.01 6.25
N PRO A 377 -7.01 -4.87 5.23
CA PRO A 377 -7.18 -4.45 3.84
C PRO A 377 -8.66 -4.16 3.51
N ILE A 378 -8.97 -2.91 3.18
CA ILE A 378 -10.21 -2.53 2.52
C ILE A 378 -10.03 -2.79 1.01
N LEU A 379 -10.79 -3.73 0.46
CA LEU A 379 -10.66 -4.12 -0.94
C LEU A 379 -10.99 -2.96 -1.89
N GLY A 380 -10.11 -2.70 -2.85
CA GLY A 380 -10.25 -1.60 -3.82
C GLY A 380 -9.79 -0.22 -3.32
N ALA A 381 -9.42 -0.09 -2.05
CA ALA A 381 -8.97 1.18 -1.46
C ALA A 381 -7.45 1.34 -1.43
N VAL A 382 -7.02 2.60 -1.40
CA VAL A 382 -5.66 3.03 -1.01
C VAL A 382 -5.70 3.49 0.44
N VAL A 383 -4.62 3.29 1.20
CA VAL A 383 -4.37 3.94 2.50
C VAL A 383 -3.30 5.00 2.29
N ASN A 384 -3.70 6.27 2.34
CA ASN A 384 -2.88 7.40 1.87
C ASN A 384 -1.75 7.69 2.87
N ASP A 385 -2.09 7.74 4.16
CA ASP A 385 -1.18 7.84 5.30
C ASP A 385 -1.53 6.75 6.33
N GLU A 386 -0.53 5.96 6.75
CA GLU A 386 -0.67 5.00 7.85
C GLU A 386 0.36 5.29 8.95
N GLU A 387 -0.09 5.26 10.21
CA GLU A 387 0.76 5.24 11.40
C GLU A 387 0.47 3.98 12.23
N LEU A 388 1.42 3.04 12.23
CA LEU A 388 1.37 1.78 12.97
C LEU A 388 2.22 1.90 14.24
N THR A 389 1.59 1.90 15.42
CA THR A 389 2.26 1.93 16.73
C THR A 389 2.10 0.61 17.47
N VAL A 390 3.21 -0.13 17.59
CA VAL A 390 3.29 -1.37 18.39
C VAL A 390 3.66 -1.01 19.83
N ILE A 391 2.79 -1.37 20.79
CA ILE A 391 2.96 -1.11 22.21
C ILE A 391 3.35 -2.42 22.91
N LEU A 392 4.57 -2.47 23.45
CA LEU A 392 5.12 -3.68 24.07
C LEU A 392 4.71 -3.83 25.55
N PRO A 393 4.91 -5.00 26.18
CA PRO A 393 4.71 -5.15 27.62
C PRO A 393 5.62 -4.23 28.44
N GLU A 394 5.16 -3.78 29.61
CA GLU A 394 5.99 -3.04 30.55
C GLU A 394 7.23 -3.86 30.96
N GLY A 395 8.42 -3.27 30.85
CA GLY A 395 9.69 -3.97 31.08
C GLY A 395 10.16 -4.86 29.93
N ALA A 396 9.63 -4.69 28.71
CA ALA A 396 10.25 -5.20 27.49
C ALA A 396 11.63 -4.55 27.26
N THR A 397 12.58 -5.35 26.79
CA THR A 397 14.00 -5.00 26.58
C THR A 397 14.54 -5.73 25.35
N ASP A 398 15.71 -5.32 24.84
CA ASP A 398 16.37 -5.95 23.68
C ASP A 398 15.40 -6.05 22.47
N VAL A 399 14.77 -4.90 22.16
CA VAL A 399 13.71 -4.80 21.16
C VAL A 399 14.32 -4.74 19.76
N GLN A 400 13.85 -5.63 18.88
CA GLN A 400 14.29 -5.77 17.50
C GLN A 400 13.05 -5.98 16.62
N TYR A 401 13.10 -5.55 15.36
CA TYR A 401 11.98 -5.70 14.43
C TYR A 401 12.45 -6.04 13.02
N ALA A 402 11.60 -6.71 12.25
CA ALA A 402 11.74 -6.93 10.82
C ALA A 402 10.45 -6.52 10.12
N THR A 403 10.56 -5.66 9.09
CA THR A 403 9.44 -5.25 8.24
C THR A 403 9.54 -5.92 6.87
N PRO A 404 8.42 -6.23 6.20
CA PRO A 404 8.43 -6.89 4.88
C PRO A 404 8.85 -5.94 3.75
N PHE A 405 8.68 -4.64 3.96
CA PHE A 405 9.13 -3.54 3.11
C PHE A 405 9.54 -2.34 4.00
N PRO A 406 10.35 -1.39 3.53
CA PRO A 406 10.78 -0.26 4.36
C PRO A 406 9.63 0.69 4.70
N ALA A 407 9.60 1.17 5.95
CA ALA A 407 8.77 2.30 6.37
C ALA A 407 9.38 3.63 5.90
N GLY A 408 8.54 4.66 5.71
CA GLY A 408 9.00 6.01 5.37
C GLY A 408 9.71 6.70 6.53
N SER A 409 9.30 6.40 7.77
CA SER A 409 10.04 6.75 8.99
C SER A 409 9.73 5.72 10.09
N THR A 410 10.66 5.57 11.04
CA THR A 410 10.43 4.81 12.28
C THR A 410 10.87 5.63 13.48
N SER A 411 10.17 5.47 14.60
CA SER A 411 10.52 6.12 15.86
C SER A 411 10.26 5.21 17.06
N VAL A 412 11.05 5.38 18.11
CA VAL A 412 10.89 4.65 19.38
C VAL A 412 10.39 5.63 20.43
N GLY A 413 9.26 5.31 21.05
CA GLY A 413 8.62 6.12 22.07
C GLY A 413 8.34 5.35 23.36
N THR A 414 7.61 5.99 24.27
CA THR A 414 7.08 5.34 25.48
C THR A 414 5.60 5.65 25.61
N HIS A 415 4.77 4.61 25.58
CA HIS A 415 3.34 4.69 25.83
C HIS A 415 3.06 4.45 27.32
N THR A 416 2.14 5.19 27.92
CA THR A 416 1.80 5.04 29.35
C THR A 416 0.29 4.91 29.49
N THR A 417 -0.17 3.78 30.02
CA THR A 417 -1.57 3.46 30.27
C THR A 417 -1.75 2.89 31.69
N TYR A 418 -2.93 2.35 31.98
CA TYR A 418 -3.34 1.95 33.33
C TYR A 418 -2.35 0.99 34.01
N LEU A 419 -1.99 1.36 35.25
CA LEU A 419 -1.07 0.63 36.13
C LEU A 419 0.36 0.45 35.59
N ASP A 420 0.78 1.16 34.54
CA ASP A 420 2.19 1.21 34.14
C ASP A 420 2.98 2.06 35.16
N THR A 421 4.14 1.56 35.61
CA THR A 421 5.02 2.25 36.58
C THR A 421 6.21 2.96 35.92
N THR A 422 6.65 2.42 34.79
CA THR A 422 7.85 2.84 34.04
C THR A 422 7.53 3.13 32.57
N GLY A 423 6.24 3.09 32.20
CA GLY A 423 5.78 3.12 30.82
C GLY A 423 6.11 1.84 30.04
N ARG A 424 5.66 1.82 28.79
CA ARG A 424 5.82 0.70 27.85
C ARG A 424 6.60 1.18 26.63
N PRO A 425 7.65 0.46 26.19
CA PRO A 425 8.31 0.77 24.93
C PRO A 425 7.31 0.69 23.77
N ALA A 426 7.32 1.70 22.91
CA ALA A 426 6.49 1.75 21.71
C ALA A 426 7.36 1.89 20.45
N LEU A 427 7.00 1.18 19.38
CA LEU A 427 7.60 1.32 18.05
C LEU A 427 6.56 1.90 17.10
N THR A 428 6.81 3.07 16.54
CA THR A 428 5.92 3.70 15.56
C THR A 428 6.56 3.66 14.17
N PHE A 429 5.80 3.18 13.19
CA PHE A 429 6.17 3.07 11.78
C PHE A 429 5.19 3.93 10.97
N GLN A 430 5.70 4.75 10.05
CA GLN A 430 4.86 5.54 9.14
C GLN A 430 5.01 5.04 7.70
N TYR A 431 3.89 4.84 7.02
CA TYR A 431 3.80 4.39 5.63
C TYR A 431 2.87 5.28 4.81
N LYS A 432 2.96 5.20 3.47
CA LYS A 432 2.14 5.99 2.54
C LYS A 432 1.68 5.15 1.35
N ASN A 433 0.54 5.53 0.77
CA ASN A 433 -0.06 4.97 -0.45
C ASN A 433 -0.18 3.42 -0.45
N LEU A 434 -0.43 2.82 0.72
CA LEU A 434 -0.52 1.37 0.86
C LEU A 434 -1.78 0.83 0.18
N THR A 435 -1.70 -0.43 -0.21
CA THR A 435 -2.70 -1.13 -1.04
C THR A 435 -2.73 -2.60 -0.64
N VAL A 436 -3.69 -3.41 -1.11
CA VAL A 436 -3.85 -4.81 -0.66
C VAL A 436 -2.56 -5.66 -0.82
N LYS A 437 -1.66 -5.34 -1.76
CA LYS A 437 -0.31 -5.95 -1.88
C LYS A 437 0.60 -5.74 -0.65
N HIS A 438 0.35 -4.69 0.12
CA HIS A 438 1.06 -4.31 1.34
C HIS A 438 0.39 -4.84 2.63
N ALA A 439 -0.71 -5.60 2.53
CA ALA A 439 -1.38 -6.25 3.66
C ALA A 439 -0.57 -7.46 4.19
N GLN A 440 0.63 -7.17 4.69
CA GLN A 440 1.61 -8.12 5.19
C GLN A 440 1.84 -7.89 6.69
N THR A 441 2.69 -8.70 7.31
CA THR A 441 2.96 -8.67 8.75
C THR A 441 4.38 -8.16 9.05
N ILE A 442 4.51 -7.37 10.12
CA ILE A 442 5.81 -7.08 10.75
C ILE A 442 6.06 -8.08 11.86
N PHE A 443 7.34 -8.40 12.10
CA PHE A 443 7.75 -9.26 13.21
C PHE A 443 8.50 -8.41 14.23
N VAL A 444 7.99 -8.34 15.46
CA VAL A 444 8.64 -7.62 16.56
C VAL A 444 9.07 -8.63 17.62
N SER A 445 10.34 -8.56 18.03
CA SER A 445 10.94 -9.46 19.00
C SER A 445 11.53 -8.71 20.17
N TYR A 446 11.34 -9.24 21.38
CA TYR A 446 11.78 -8.61 22.62
C TYR A 446 12.01 -9.65 23.73
N LYS A 447 12.65 -9.22 24.82
CA LYS A 447 12.79 -9.97 26.07
C LYS A 447 12.00 -9.27 27.19
N VAL A 448 11.24 -10.03 27.97
CA VAL A 448 10.58 -9.56 29.20
C VAL A 448 11.02 -10.46 30.35
N SER A 449 11.51 -9.87 31.44
CA SER A 449 11.83 -10.61 32.66
C SER A 449 10.54 -11.01 33.39
N PRO A 450 10.41 -12.24 33.93
CA PRO A 450 9.26 -12.62 34.75
C PRO A 450 9.00 -11.68 35.93
N LEU A 451 10.05 -11.05 36.48
CA LEU A 451 9.94 -10.06 37.56
C LEU A 451 9.25 -8.75 37.10
N ALA A 452 9.29 -8.42 35.80
CA ALA A 452 8.61 -7.23 35.27
C ALA A 452 7.08 -7.34 35.41
N HIS A 453 6.52 -8.55 35.29
CA HIS A 453 5.09 -8.77 35.48
C HIS A 453 4.63 -8.45 36.92
N LEU A 454 5.50 -8.64 37.93
CA LEU A 454 5.20 -8.32 39.32
C LEU A 454 5.13 -6.82 39.63
N LYS A 455 5.63 -5.94 38.74
CA LYS A 455 5.59 -4.47 38.92
C LYS A 455 4.18 -3.97 39.23
N LYS A 456 3.17 -4.42 38.47
CA LYS A 456 1.79 -3.93 38.60
C LYS A 456 1.14 -4.34 39.94
N PRO A 457 1.15 -5.61 40.37
CA PRO A 457 0.75 -6.00 41.72
C PRO A 457 1.50 -5.26 42.83
N ILE A 458 2.82 -5.10 42.71
CA ILE A 458 3.65 -4.42 43.72
C ILE A 458 3.28 -2.94 43.83
N ALA A 459 3.06 -2.24 42.71
CA ALA A 459 2.67 -0.83 42.71
C ALA A 459 1.30 -0.62 43.39
N VAL A 460 0.31 -1.44 43.04
CA VAL A 460 -1.03 -1.39 43.68
C VAL A 460 -0.93 -1.71 45.17
N GLY A 461 -0.22 -2.78 45.55
CA GLY A 461 0.00 -3.15 46.94
C GLY A 461 0.72 -2.06 47.75
N THR A 462 1.71 -1.39 47.15
CA THR A 462 2.44 -0.27 47.77
C THR A 462 1.54 0.94 47.97
N ALA A 463 0.67 1.28 47.01
CA ALA A 463 -0.28 2.37 47.15
C ALA A 463 -1.29 2.12 48.29
N PHE A 464 -1.86 0.91 48.37
CA PHE A 464 -2.75 0.54 49.49
C PHE A 464 -2.02 0.52 50.84
N LEU A 465 -0.79 -0.02 50.90
CA LEU A 465 0.02 0.01 52.12
C LEU A 465 0.36 1.45 52.55
N GLY A 466 0.62 2.34 51.60
CA GLY A 466 0.77 3.78 51.83
C GLY A 466 -0.47 4.41 52.47
N LEU A 467 -1.67 4.11 51.94
CA LEU A 467 -2.94 4.58 52.51
C LEU A 467 -3.16 4.07 53.95
N PHE A 468 -2.92 2.78 54.22
CA PHE A 468 -3.08 2.23 55.56
C PHE A 468 -2.03 2.75 56.55
N THR A 469 -0.77 2.94 56.13
CA THR A 469 0.27 3.51 56.99
C THR A 469 0.03 4.98 57.30
N LEU A 470 -0.41 5.79 56.33
CA LEU A 470 -0.87 7.16 56.56
C LEU A 470 -2.05 7.21 57.55
N GLY A 471 -3.04 6.33 57.40
CA GLY A 471 -4.15 6.22 58.36
C GLY A 471 -3.72 5.84 59.78
N MET A 472 -2.75 4.92 59.90
CA MET A 472 -2.16 4.55 61.20
C MET A 472 -1.38 5.72 61.84
N ILE A 473 -0.63 6.49 61.05
CA ILE A 473 0.12 7.67 61.52
C ILE A 473 -0.86 8.78 61.93
N ALA A 474 -1.86 9.10 61.09
CA ALA A 474 -2.85 10.13 61.38
C ALA A 474 -3.58 9.88 62.72
N ARG A 475 -3.92 8.62 63.03
CA ARG A 475 -4.53 8.24 64.32
C ARG A 475 -3.59 8.39 65.53
N ARG A 476 -2.28 8.57 65.32
CA ARG A 476 -1.28 8.83 66.37
C ARG A 476 -0.95 10.31 66.54
N VAL A 477 -1.25 11.18 65.57
CA VAL A 477 -1.02 12.62 65.67
C VAL A 477 -2.12 13.25 66.53
N ASN A 478 -1.76 13.72 67.72
CA ASN A 478 -2.68 14.43 68.60
C ASN A 478 -2.68 15.94 68.28
N LEU A 479 -3.79 16.44 67.73
CA LEU A 479 -3.97 17.86 67.36
C LEU A 479 -4.66 18.70 68.45
N THR A 480 -4.78 18.21 69.69
CA THR A 480 -5.43 18.96 70.78
C THR A 480 -4.56 20.09 71.33
N LEU A 481 -4.92 21.33 70.99
CA LEU A 481 -4.23 22.56 71.43
C LEU A 481 -4.30 22.81 72.96
N HIS A 482 -5.37 22.32 73.62
CA HIS A 482 -5.58 22.49 75.06
C HIS A 482 -5.74 21.12 75.73
N GLN A 483 -4.68 20.63 76.37
CA GLN A 483 -4.76 19.43 77.19
C GLN A 483 -5.52 19.74 78.49
N LYS A 484 -6.76 19.23 78.62
CA LYS A 484 -7.42 19.18 79.93
C LYS A 484 -6.60 18.27 80.85
N LYS A 485 -6.05 18.83 81.93
CA LYS A 485 -5.56 18.02 83.06
C LYS A 485 -6.68 17.07 83.49
N LYS A 486 -6.37 15.77 83.60
CA LYS A 486 -7.23 14.84 84.31
C LYS A 486 -7.19 15.17 85.80
N VAL A 487 -8.37 15.13 86.42
CA VAL A 487 -8.56 15.01 87.87
C VAL A 487 -8.61 13.52 88.19
#